data_AF-A0A7Y6Y5X4-F1
#
_entry.id   AF-A0A7Y6Y5X4-F1
#
_cell.length_a   1.000
_cell.length_b   1.000
_cell.length_c   1.000
_cell.angle_alpha   90.00
_cell.angle_beta   90.00
_cell.angle_gamma   90.00
#
_symmetry.space_group_name_H-M   'P 1'
#
loop_
_entity.id
_entity.type
_entity.pdbx_description
1 polymer ?
#
loop_
_entity_poly.entity_id
_entity_poly.type
_entity_poly.pdbx_seq_one_letter_code
_entity_poly.pdbx_strand_id
1 'polypeptide(L)'
;MDIGRGDIYDHVISMSSREKSLSDAAKRANLPQFQNVKCGDMNTTMIKTKLGKTIMLQFDVHTGRPYDRLNTIVGTKAVHEGYPSKLYINDEELA
;
A
#
# COMPACT_ATOMS: atom_id res chain seq x y z
N MET A 1 7.63 13.66 8.81
CA MET A 1 7.99 13.01 7.52
C MET A 1 8.48 14.04 6.51
N ASP A 2 7.91 15.27 6.49
CA ASP A 2 8.47 16.48 5.85
C ASP A 2 8.70 16.40 4.33
N ILE A 3 8.03 15.45 3.68
CA ILE A 3 7.98 15.34 2.23
C ILE A 3 7.22 16.55 1.67
N GLY A 4 7.82 17.26 0.71
CA GLY A 4 7.34 18.55 0.20
C GLY A 4 7.74 19.76 1.04
N ARG A 5 8.45 19.56 2.16
CA ARG A 5 8.94 20.62 3.07
C ARG A 5 10.35 20.30 3.61
N GLY A 6 11.27 19.93 2.73
CA GLY A 6 12.67 19.61 3.07
C GLY A 6 13.11 18.20 2.67
N ASP A 7 12.16 17.30 2.42
CA ASP A 7 12.38 16.02 1.72
C ASP A 7 11.55 15.99 0.44
N ILE A 8 11.97 15.21 -0.56
CA ILE A 8 11.27 15.06 -1.85
C ILE A 8 11.30 13.60 -2.30
N TYR A 9 10.36 13.20 -3.16
CA TYR A 9 10.42 11.91 -3.82
C TYR A 9 11.59 11.86 -4.81
N ASP A 10 12.30 10.73 -4.87
CA ASP A 10 13.51 10.56 -5.70
C ASP A 10 13.38 9.39 -6.67
N HIS A 11 12.89 8.23 -6.20
CA HIS A 11 12.80 7.02 -7.03
C HIS A 11 11.52 6.25 -6.77
N VAL A 12 10.96 5.63 -7.81
CA VAL A 12 9.79 4.76 -7.72
C VAL A 12 10.01 3.47 -8.50
N ILE A 13 9.63 2.35 -7.91
CA ILE A 13 9.53 1.06 -8.60
C ILE A 13 8.16 0.49 -8.28
N SER A 14 7.46 0.00 -9.30
CA SER A 14 6.16 -0.65 -9.15
C SER A 14 6.16 -2.00 -9.83
N MET A 15 5.59 -2.99 -9.15
CA MET A 15 5.36 -4.31 -9.70
C MET A 15 3.88 -4.63 -9.59
N SER A 16 3.35 -5.18 -10.68
CA SER A 16 1.95 -5.60 -10.78
C SER A 16 1.87 -7.12 -10.79
N SER A 17 0.90 -7.68 -10.08
CA SER A 17 0.56 -9.08 -10.22
C SER A 17 -0.11 -9.35 -11.57
N ARG A 18 -0.42 -10.61 -11.85
CA ARG A 18 -1.37 -10.95 -12.91
C ARG A 18 -2.76 -10.42 -12.54
N GLU A 19 -3.54 -10.06 -13.56
CA GLU A 19 -4.98 -9.82 -13.42
C GLU A 19 -5.71 -11.15 -13.53
N LYS A 20 -6.66 -11.39 -12.60
CA LYS A 20 -7.54 -12.55 -12.64
C LYS A 20 -8.87 -12.30 -11.94
N SER A 21 -8.87 -11.53 -10.86
CA SER A 21 -10.03 -11.36 -9.98
C SER A 21 -11.22 -10.70 -10.68
N LEU A 22 -10.98 -9.62 -11.42
CA LEU A 22 -12.06 -8.93 -12.15
C LEU A 22 -12.53 -9.72 -13.37
N SER A 23 -11.60 -10.32 -14.12
CA SER A 23 -11.94 -11.20 -15.24
C SER A 23 -12.83 -12.37 -14.80
N ASP A 24 -12.51 -13.01 -13.68
CA ASP A 24 -13.32 -14.11 -13.13
C ASP A 24 -14.67 -13.62 -12.56
N ALA A 25 -14.73 -12.40 -11.99
CA ALA A 25 -15.98 -11.78 -11.58
C ALA A 25 -16.88 -11.44 -12.78
N ALA A 26 -16.32 -10.86 -13.85
CA ALA A 26 -17.05 -10.51 -15.07
C ALA A 26 -17.64 -11.74 -15.77
N LYS A 27 -16.87 -12.84 -15.84
CA LYS A 27 -17.38 -14.13 -16.35
C LYS A 27 -18.54 -14.66 -15.53
N ARG A 28 -18.44 -14.64 -14.20
CA ARG A 28 -19.54 -15.07 -13.30
C ARG A 28 -20.79 -14.20 -13.43
N ALA A 29 -20.61 -12.91 -13.65
CA ALA A 29 -21.70 -11.95 -13.84
C ALA A 29 -22.24 -11.89 -15.27
N ASN A 30 -21.69 -12.67 -16.20
CA ASN A 30 -22.01 -12.65 -17.64
C ASN A 30 -21.91 -11.26 -18.27
N LEU A 31 -20.81 -10.55 -17.98
CA LEU A 31 -20.53 -9.19 -18.47
C LEU A 31 -19.39 -9.20 -19.50
N PRO A 32 -19.68 -9.47 -20.79
CA PRO A 32 -18.66 -9.60 -21.85
C PRO A 32 -17.93 -8.29 -22.18
N GLN A 33 -18.44 -7.14 -21.75
CA GLN A 33 -17.76 -5.86 -21.94
C GLN A 33 -16.48 -5.71 -21.07
N PHE A 34 -16.31 -6.53 -20.03
CA PHE A 34 -15.17 -6.45 -19.09
C PHE A 34 -14.11 -7.55 -19.31
N GLN A 35 -13.89 -7.99 -20.55
CA GLN A 35 -13.00 -9.11 -20.88
C GLN A 35 -11.49 -8.76 -20.94
N ASN A 36 -11.12 -7.48 -20.79
CA ASN A 36 -9.75 -6.99 -21.06
C ASN A 36 -9.20 -6.10 -19.94
N VAL A 37 -9.38 -6.49 -18.68
CA VAL A 37 -8.81 -5.76 -17.55
C VAL A 37 -7.29 -5.84 -17.61
N LYS A 38 -6.62 -4.68 -17.59
CA LYS A 38 -5.15 -4.56 -17.68
C LYS A 38 -4.47 -4.39 -16.33
N CYS A 39 -5.19 -3.87 -15.35
CA CYS A 39 -4.65 -3.64 -14.02
C CYS A 39 -4.53 -4.99 -13.30
N GLY A 40 -3.30 -5.36 -12.90
CA GLY A 40 -3.09 -6.52 -12.05
C GLY A 40 -3.87 -6.42 -10.74
N ASP A 41 -4.24 -7.57 -10.19
CA ASP A 41 -5.06 -7.65 -8.98
C ASP A 41 -4.42 -6.91 -7.78
N MET A 42 -3.10 -7.00 -7.66
CA MET A 42 -2.32 -6.36 -6.62
C MET A 42 -1.11 -5.64 -7.21
N ASN A 43 -0.94 -4.38 -6.86
CA ASN A 43 0.21 -3.57 -7.26
C ASN A 43 0.95 -3.13 -6.01
N THR A 44 2.23 -3.46 -5.91
CA THR A 44 3.09 -2.99 -4.82
C THR A 44 4.11 -2.02 -5.39
N THR A 45 4.14 -0.82 -4.82
CA THR A 45 5.00 0.28 -5.26
C THR A 45 5.89 0.69 -4.11
N MET A 46 7.20 0.73 -4.36
CA MET A 46 8.19 1.27 -3.44
C MET A 46 8.60 2.66 -3.91
N ILE A 47 8.45 3.64 -3.03
CA ILE A 47 8.84 5.03 -3.26
C ILE A 47 9.97 5.37 -2.30
N LYS A 48 11.07 5.90 -2.82
CA LYS A 48 12.22 6.37 -2.04
C LYS A 48 12.27 7.89 -2.08
N THR A 49 12.56 8.51 -0.93
CA THR A 49 12.78 9.95 -0.81
C THR A 49 14.27 10.31 -0.90
N LYS A 50 14.58 11.59 -1.13
CA LYS A 50 15.96 12.07 -1.24
C LYS A 50 16.75 11.92 0.05
N LEU A 51 16.08 12.07 1.19
CA LEU A 51 16.67 11.84 2.52
C LEU A 51 16.60 10.37 2.97
N GLY A 52 16.30 9.43 2.06
CA GLY A 52 16.44 7.99 2.31
C GLY A 52 15.27 7.30 2.98
N LYS A 53 14.10 7.96 3.15
CA LYS A 53 12.88 7.29 3.62
C LYS A 53 12.31 6.40 2.52
N THR A 54 11.57 5.38 2.92
CA THR A 54 10.87 4.49 1.99
C THR A 54 9.38 4.46 2.32
N ILE A 55 8.55 4.35 1.29
CA ILE A 55 7.10 4.23 1.39
C ILE A 55 6.70 3.02 0.55
N MET A 56 6.02 2.07 1.18
CA MET A 56 5.33 0.98 0.49
C MET A 56 3.89 1.41 0.25
N LEU A 57 3.47 1.45 -1.00
CA LEU A 57 2.09 1.68 -1.40
C LEU A 57 1.55 0.41 -2.05
N GLN A 58 0.42 -0.09 -1.56
CA GLN A 58 -0.30 -1.18 -2.20
C GLN A 58 -1.62 -0.68 -2.78
N PHE A 59 -1.87 -1.03 -4.04
CA PHE A 59 -3.17 -0.86 -4.69
C PHE A 59 -3.77 -2.25 -4.96
N ASP A 60 -4.84 -2.55 -4.24
CA ASP A 60 -5.55 -3.81 -4.27
C ASP A 60 -7.03 -3.54 -3.95
N VAL A 61 -7.85 -3.46 -5.00
CA VAL A 61 -9.29 -3.16 -4.89
C VAL A 61 -10.15 -4.26 -5.53
N HIS A 62 -9.52 -5.32 -6.03
CA HIS A 62 -10.17 -6.41 -6.76
C HIS A 62 -10.23 -7.70 -5.96
N THR A 63 -9.35 -7.89 -4.97
CA THR A 63 -9.28 -9.14 -4.22
C THR A 63 -10.26 -9.14 -3.04
N GLY A 64 -10.79 -10.32 -2.74
CA GLY A 64 -11.62 -10.53 -1.55
C GLY A 64 -10.75 -10.61 -0.30
N ARG A 65 -10.41 -9.48 0.30
CA ARG A 65 -9.59 -9.38 1.52
C ARG A 65 -10.26 -8.51 2.59
N PRO A 66 -9.91 -8.69 3.87
CA PRO A 66 -10.25 -7.72 4.91
C PRO A 66 -9.74 -6.32 4.55
N TYR A 67 -10.54 -5.32 4.90
CA TYR A 67 -10.20 -3.93 4.64
C TYR A 67 -8.98 -3.49 5.44
N ASP A 68 -7.99 -2.93 4.75
CA ASP A 68 -6.80 -2.36 5.36
C ASP A 68 -6.22 -1.26 4.45
N ARG A 69 -5.65 -0.21 5.06
CA ARG A 69 -4.94 0.87 4.37
C ARG A 69 -3.43 0.80 4.55
N LEU A 70 -2.92 -0.17 5.31
CA LEU A 70 -1.50 -0.34 5.62
C LEU A 70 -0.89 0.94 6.19
N ASN A 71 -1.68 1.64 7.02
CA ASN A 71 -1.31 2.94 7.56
C ASN A 71 -0.29 2.77 8.69
N THR A 72 0.93 2.39 8.32
CA THR A 72 2.04 2.13 9.23
C THR A 72 3.12 3.17 9.05
N ILE A 73 3.54 3.77 10.15
CA ILE A 73 4.66 4.72 10.19
C ILE A 73 5.64 4.22 11.25
N VAL A 74 6.87 3.97 10.81
CA VAL A 74 7.96 3.50 11.67
C VAL A 74 8.97 4.64 11.85
N GLY A 75 9.13 5.10 13.08
CA GLY A 75 10.16 6.06 13.48
C GLY A 75 11.14 5.46 14.48
N THR A 76 12.14 6.23 14.86
CA THR A 76 13.17 5.80 15.82
C THR A 76 12.67 5.76 17.28
N LYS A 77 11.61 6.50 17.60
CA LYS A 77 11.05 6.61 18.96
C LYS A 77 9.67 6.01 19.12
N ALA A 78 8.95 5.79 18.02
CA ALA A 78 7.60 5.30 18.06
C ALA A 78 7.24 4.63 16.74
N VAL A 79 6.28 3.70 16.81
CA VAL A 79 5.67 3.04 15.65
C VAL A 79 4.17 3.13 15.80
N HIS A 80 3.49 3.54 14.74
CA HIS A 80 2.03 3.47 14.66
C HIS A 80 1.63 2.55 13.53
N GLU A 81 0.65 1.69 13.79
CA GLU A 81 -0.02 0.88 12.78
C GLU A 81 -1.52 1.19 12.83
N GLY A 82 -2.13 1.38 11.66
CA GLY A 82 -3.57 1.50 11.52
C GLY A 82 -4.25 0.16 11.21
N TYR A 83 -5.57 0.12 11.42
CA TYR A 83 -6.45 -0.98 11.00
C TYR A 83 -6.08 -2.37 11.56
N PRO A 84 -6.11 -2.55 12.91
CA PRO A 84 -6.59 -1.61 13.93
C PRO A 84 -5.48 -0.67 14.43
N SER A 85 -5.89 0.47 14.99
CA SER A 85 -4.95 1.47 15.50
C SER A 85 -4.15 0.94 16.70
N LYS A 86 -2.83 0.92 16.58
CA LYS A 86 -1.88 0.53 17.63
C LYS A 86 -0.72 1.50 17.65
N LEU A 87 -0.30 1.91 18.84
CA LEU A 87 0.84 2.80 19.05
C LEU A 87 1.84 2.13 19.98
N TYR A 88 3.09 2.05 19.55
CA TYR A 88 4.23 1.71 20.38
C TYR A 88 5.10 2.94 20.55
N ILE A 89 5.52 3.23 21.78
CA ILE A 89 6.46 4.30 22.11
C ILE A 89 7.67 3.66 22.78
N ASN A 90 8.85 3.91 22.23
CA ASN A 90 10.12 3.43 22.75
C ASN A 90 10.67 4.43 23.77
N ASP A 91 10.01 4.50 24.93
CA ASP A 91 10.41 5.33 26.06
C ASP A 91 10.51 4.46 27.32
N GLU A 92 11.62 4.57 28.04
CA GLU A 92 11.85 3.80 29.26
C GLU A 92 10.86 4.17 30.37
N GLU A 93 10.33 5.40 30.37
CA GLU A 93 9.32 5.84 31.36
C GLU A 93 7.90 5.32 31.06
N LEU A 94 7.66 4.76 29.86
CA LEU A 94 6.35 4.25 29.43
C LEU A 94 6.31 2.71 29.34
N ALA A 95 7.40 2.04 29.74
CA ALA A 95 7.57 0.58 29.70
C ALA A 95 6.98 -0.13 30.93
#